data_AF-A0A7U9RD60-F1
#
_entry.id   AF-A0A7U9RD60-F1
#
_cell.length_a   1.000
_cell.length_b   1.000
_cell.length_c   1.000
_cell.angle_alpha   90.00
_cell.angle_beta   90.00
_cell.angle_gamma   90.00
#
_symmetry.space_group_name_H-M   'P 1'
#
loop_
_entity.id
_entity.type
_entity.pdbx_description
1 polymer ?
#
loop_
_entity_poly.entity_id
_entity_poly.type
_entity_poly.pdbx_seq_one_letter_code
_entity_poly.pdbx_strand_id
1 'polypeptide(L)'
;MIVNQYKIKSEMNFDETPIWLYILWKIGFTCNKCFPNEKYALYEKWILKKYRQLILAKETDCYLKKYYDKRSLPMFTSIEIEVINRCNGECPFCPVNRYADIRKLKKMDEKLFFKIINELGEMNYTGRLALHSNNEPLLDSRIIDFAKYAREKVPNAYIYMYTNGTLLTLDKFKIIISLLDKIIIDNYNDELEMHKNVQDIHNYCKQNKNIDRKVEIHLRKIHEVLSTRGGQSPNNNRRKTIKMSCILPYKQMVVRPDGKISLCCNDAYGKNTMADLNRMTLKEAWYSAQYERARKLLRSGRTQIRLCKYCDTMPNPKTY
;
A
#
# COMPACT_ATOMS: atom_id res chain seq x y z
N MET A 1 9.30 -1.96 -14.37
CA MET A 1 10.51 -2.78 -14.12
C MET A 1 10.92 -2.56 -12.68
N ILE A 2 11.35 -3.59 -11.93
CA ILE A 2 11.86 -3.42 -10.57
C ILE A 2 13.35 -3.72 -10.58
N VAL A 3 14.15 -2.78 -10.07
CA VAL A 3 15.59 -2.90 -9.89
C VAL A 3 15.87 -2.97 -8.39
N ASN A 4 16.98 -3.60 -7.99
CA ASN A 4 17.33 -3.89 -6.60
C ASN A 4 16.31 -4.83 -5.93
N GLN A 5 15.73 -5.74 -6.71
CA GLN A 5 14.80 -6.73 -6.17
C GLN A 5 15.59 -7.91 -5.59
N TYR A 6 15.65 -8.01 -4.26
CA TYR A 6 16.10 -9.26 -3.63
C TYR A 6 14.97 -10.29 -3.72
N LYS A 7 14.99 -11.12 -4.77
CA LYS A 7 13.97 -12.15 -5.00
C LYS A 7 14.23 -13.35 -4.09
N ILE A 8 13.32 -13.61 -3.16
CA ILE A 8 13.05 -14.99 -2.72
C ILE A 8 12.28 -15.62 -3.89
N LYS A 9 12.85 -16.64 -4.55
CA LYS A 9 12.16 -17.38 -5.61
C LYS A 9 10.84 -17.92 -5.03
N SER A 10 9.72 -17.32 -5.38
CA SER A 10 8.41 -17.94 -5.16
C SER A 10 8.08 -18.77 -6.39
N GLU A 11 8.28 -20.07 -6.30
CA GLU A 11 7.68 -21.00 -7.26
C GLU A 11 6.16 -20.90 -7.11
N MET A 12 5.46 -20.70 -8.23
CA MET A 12 4.01 -20.72 -8.25
C MET A 12 3.53 -22.16 -8.17
N ASN A 13 3.32 -22.65 -6.94
CA ASN A 13 2.61 -23.89 -6.72
C ASN A 13 1.11 -23.63 -6.93
N PHE A 14 0.55 -24.20 -7.99
CA PHE A 14 -0.89 -24.22 -8.18
C PHE A 14 -1.49 -25.22 -7.18
N ASP A 15 -2.07 -24.72 -6.09
CA ASP A 15 -2.85 -25.53 -5.13
C ASP A 15 -4.04 -26.22 -5.83
N GLU A 16 -4.49 -27.36 -5.27
CA GLU A 16 -5.62 -28.18 -5.77
C GLU A 16 -6.99 -27.46 -5.80
N THR A 17 -7.11 -26.29 -5.19
CA THR A 17 -8.42 -25.67 -4.89
C THR A 17 -9.08 -24.92 -6.04
N PRO A 18 -8.37 -24.59 -7.14
CA PRO A 18 -9.05 -24.37 -8.41
C PRO A 18 -8.37 -25.16 -9.55
N ILE A 19 -8.37 -26.49 -9.46
CA ILE A 19 -7.91 -27.43 -10.50
C ILE A 19 -8.41 -27.04 -11.91
N TRP A 20 -9.63 -26.53 -12.04
CA TRP A 20 -10.18 -26.09 -13.33
C TRP A 20 -9.41 -24.91 -13.95
N LEU A 21 -8.85 -23.97 -13.17
CA LEU A 21 -8.00 -22.90 -13.70
C LEU A 21 -6.64 -23.43 -14.16
N TYR A 22 -6.10 -24.42 -13.45
CA TYR A 22 -4.90 -25.13 -13.87
C TYR A 22 -5.15 -25.90 -15.17
N ILE A 23 -6.29 -26.60 -15.29
CA ILE A 23 -6.72 -27.27 -16.52
C ILE A 23 -6.89 -26.25 -17.66
N LEU A 24 -7.59 -25.14 -17.43
CA LEU A 24 -7.74 -24.06 -18.42
C LEU A 24 -6.40 -23.45 -18.84
N TRP A 25 -5.46 -23.31 -17.91
CA TRP A 25 -4.11 -22.84 -18.20
C TRP A 25 -3.35 -23.87 -19.04
N LYS A 26 -3.39 -25.15 -18.69
CA LYS A 26 -2.78 -26.25 -19.47
C LYS A 26 -3.37 -26.36 -20.87
N ILE A 27 -4.70 -26.26 -21.01
CA ILE A 27 -5.40 -26.25 -22.31
C ILE A 27 -4.93 -25.04 -23.13
N GLY A 28 -4.90 -23.85 -22.53
CA GLY A 28 -4.37 -22.66 -23.19
C GLY A 28 -2.92 -22.83 -23.62
N PHE A 29 -2.07 -23.42 -22.77
CA PHE A 29 -0.66 -23.67 -23.06
C PHE A 29 -0.49 -24.64 -24.24
N THR A 30 -1.28 -25.72 -24.30
CA THR A 30 -1.30 -26.62 -25.45
C THR A 30 -1.82 -25.95 -26.71
N CYS A 31 -2.81 -25.06 -26.60
CA CYS A 31 -3.36 -24.28 -27.71
C CYS A 31 -2.46 -23.11 -28.15
N ASN A 32 -1.45 -22.71 -27.35
CA ASN A 32 -0.47 -21.67 -27.71
C ASN A 32 0.31 -22.03 -28.98
N LYS A 33 0.39 -23.32 -29.35
CA LYS A 33 0.89 -23.76 -30.65
C LYS A 33 0.04 -23.29 -31.84
N CYS A 34 -1.18 -22.81 -31.60
CA CYS A 34 -2.17 -22.46 -32.62
C CYS A 34 -2.70 -21.01 -32.53
N PHE A 35 -2.30 -20.22 -31.53
CA PHE A 35 -2.76 -18.83 -31.35
C PHE A 35 -1.64 -17.81 -31.53
N PRO A 36 -1.93 -16.57 -31.97
CA PRO A 36 -0.96 -15.47 -31.95
C PRO A 36 -0.48 -15.20 -30.51
N ASN A 37 0.84 -15.06 -30.33
CA ASN A 37 1.51 -14.90 -29.03
C ASN A 37 0.86 -13.86 -28.08
N GLU A 38 0.32 -12.77 -28.62
CA GLU A 38 -0.31 -11.70 -27.82
C GLU A 38 -1.64 -12.11 -27.17
N LYS A 39 -2.49 -12.85 -27.90
CA LYS A 39 -3.79 -13.31 -27.37
C LYS A 39 -3.58 -14.33 -26.24
N TYR A 40 -2.58 -15.19 -26.38
CA TYR A 40 -2.19 -16.12 -25.33
C TYR A 40 -1.71 -15.40 -24.07
N ALA A 41 -0.84 -14.39 -24.20
CA ALA A 41 -0.36 -13.60 -23.05
C ALA A 41 -1.50 -12.90 -22.29
N LEU A 42 -2.52 -12.40 -23.01
CA LEU A 42 -3.72 -11.83 -22.39
C LEU A 42 -4.56 -12.89 -21.65
N TYR A 43 -4.73 -14.06 -22.25
CA TYR A 43 -5.44 -15.20 -21.64
C TYR A 43 -4.75 -15.68 -20.36
N GLU A 44 -3.43 -15.89 -20.41
CA GLU A 44 -2.65 -16.31 -19.25
C GLU A 44 -2.72 -15.29 -18.11
N LYS A 45 -2.54 -13.99 -18.41
CA LYS A 45 -2.72 -12.92 -17.42
C LYS A 45 -4.12 -12.94 -16.80
N TRP A 46 -5.15 -13.20 -17.60
CA TRP A 46 -6.52 -13.30 -17.12
C TRP A 46 -6.70 -14.49 -16.17
N ILE A 47 -6.21 -15.68 -16.52
CA ILE A 47 -6.24 -16.87 -15.66
C ILE A 47 -5.53 -16.58 -14.34
N LEU A 48 -4.30 -16.09 -14.39
CA LEU A 48 -3.50 -15.83 -13.20
C LEU A 48 -4.18 -14.82 -12.27
N LYS A 49 -4.80 -13.79 -12.85
CA LYS A 49 -5.61 -12.82 -12.10
C LYS A 49 -6.82 -13.47 -11.44
N LYS A 50 -7.52 -14.36 -12.15
CA LYS A 50 -8.68 -15.09 -11.61
C LYS A 50 -8.28 -16.06 -10.50
N TYR A 51 -7.21 -16.82 -10.72
CA TYR A 51 -6.63 -17.72 -9.73
C TYR A 51 -6.29 -16.97 -8.45
N ARG A 52 -5.52 -15.88 -8.58
CA ARG A 52 -5.16 -15.03 -7.44
C ARG A 52 -6.39 -14.46 -6.74
N GLN A 53 -7.40 -14.02 -7.47
CA GLN A 53 -8.64 -13.52 -6.87
C GLN A 53 -9.32 -14.60 -6.00
N LEU A 54 -9.41 -15.85 -6.48
CA LEU A 54 -10.04 -16.94 -5.74
C LEU A 54 -9.26 -17.31 -4.48
N ILE A 55 -7.95 -17.46 -4.59
CA ILE A 55 -7.09 -17.75 -3.44
C ILE A 55 -7.21 -16.65 -2.38
N LEU A 56 -7.06 -15.39 -2.79
CA LEU A 56 -7.18 -14.26 -1.87
C LEU A 56 -8.58 -14.12 -1.25
N ALA A 57 -9.64 -14.43 -2.01
CA ALA A 57 -11.00 -14.45 -1.48
C ALA A 57 -11.15 -15.51 -0.38
N LYS A 58 -10.65 -16.73 -0.61
CA LYS A 58 -10.66 -17.82 0.36
C LYS A 58 -9.85 -17.48 1.60
N GLU A 59 -8.63 -16.97 1.43
CA GLU A 59 -7.76 -16.58 2.55
C GLU A 59 -8.37 -15.43 3.36
N THR A 60 -8.97 -14.45 2.69
CA THR A 60 -9.67 -13.34 3.34
C THR A 60 -10.85 -13.86 4.16
N ASP A 61 -11.71 -14.71 3.59
CA ASP A 61 -12.85 -15.27 4.30
C ASP A 61 -12.42 -16.13 5.50
N CYS A 62 -11.37 -16.95 5.35
CA CYS A 62 -10.80 -17.73 6.45
C CYS A 62 -10.31 -16.83 7.60
N TYR A 63 -9.56 -15.77 7.29
CA TYR A 63 -9.12 -14.80 8.29
C TYR A 63 -10.30 -14.14 9.00
N LEU A 64 -11.30 -13.66 8.24
CA LEU A 64 -12.46 -12.97 8.80
C LEU A 64 -13.30 -13.91 9.68
N LYS A 65 -13.52 -15.17 9.27
CA LYS A 65 -14.17 -16.18 10.11
C LYS A 65 -13.42 -16.45 11.40
N LYS A 66 -12.09 -16.50 11.34
CA LYS A 66 -11.26 -16.80 12.50
C LYS A 66 -11.24 -15.67 13.52
N TYR A 67 -11.11 -14.43 13.07
CA TYR A 67 -10.86 -13.28 13.97
C TYR A 67 -12.04 -12.31 14.09
N TYR A 68 -12.69 -11.97 12.98
CA TYR A 68 -13.75 -10.97 13.03
C TYR A 68 -15.10 -11.56 13.43
N ASP A 69 -15.54 -12.64 12.78
CA ASP A 69 -16.85 -13.25 13.03
C ASP A 69 -16.92 -13.83 14.46
N LYS A 70 -15.78 -14.21 15.04
CA LYS A 70 -15.63 -14.63 16.44
C LYS A 70 -15.42 -13.49 17.45
N ARG A 71 -15.54 -12.23 17.02
CA ARG A 71 -15.35 -11.02 17.85
C ARG A 71 -13.99 -10.95 18.57
N SER A 72 -12.95 -11.51 17.95
CA SER A 72 -11.58 -11.56 18.45
C SER A 72 -10.61 -10.80 17.52
N LEU A 73 -11.08 -9.67 16.97
CA LEU A 73 -10.31 -8.88 16.01
C LEU A 73 -9.04 -8.34 16.70
N PRO A 74 -7.83 -8.70 16.22
CA PRO A 74 -6.60 -8.18 16.79
C PRO A 74 -6.42 -6.69 16.47
N MET A 75 -5.42 -6.08 17.10
CA MET A 75 -4.93 -4.76 16.67
C MET A 75 -4.48 -4.81 15.21
N PHE A 76 -4.51 -3.65 14.55
CA PHE A 76 -4.02 -3.51 13.19
C PHE A 76 -2.57 -4.01 13.08
N THR A 77 -2.22 -4.55 11.91
CA THR A 77 -0.86 -5.04 11.60
C THR A 77 -0.09 -4.07 10.73
N SER A 78 -0.75 -3.03 10.22
CA SER A 78 -0.17 -1.98 9.41
C SER A 78 -0.76 -0.62 9.76
N ILE A 79 0.09 0.39 9.92
CA ILE A 79 -0.30 1.79 10.09
C ILE A 79 0.49 2.66 9.11
N GLU A 80 -0.23 3.52 8.39
CA GLU A 80 0.30 4.55 7.52
C GLU A 80 0.03 5.92 8.15
N ILE A 81 1.08 6.74 8.30
CA ILE A 81 1.01 8.09 8.86
C ILE A 81 1.37 9.07 7.74
N GLU A 82 0.36 9.79 7.24
CA GLU A 82 0.54 10.86 6.26
C GLU A 82 0.97 12.14 6.99
N VAL A 83 2.27 12.44 6.98
CA VAL A 83 2.84 13.60 7.69
C VAL A 83 2.49 14.96 7.05
N ILE A 84 2.25 14.95 5.74
CA ILE A 84 1.78 16.10 4.94
C ILE A 84 0.89 15.57 3.83
N ASN A 85 -0.23 16.21 3.53
CA ASN A 85 -1.12 15.79 2.44
C ASN A 85 -0.76 16.46 1.11
N ARG A 86 0.52 16.44 0.73
CA ARG A 86 0.98 16.99 -0.56
C ARG A 86 1.98 16.09 -1.24
N CYS A 87 1.95 16.15 -2.57
CA CYS A 87 2.92 15.53 -3.44
C CYS A 87 3.36 16.55 -4.49
N ASN A 88 4.62 16.51 -4.89
CA ASN A 88 5.16 17.28 -6.01
C ASN A 88 5.03 16.56 -7.35
N GLY A 89 4.60 15.29 -7.34
CA GLY A 89 4.41 14.49 -8.54
C GLY A 89 3.20 14.93 -9.36
N GLU A 90 3.30 14.72 -10.67
CA GLU A 90 2.33 15.14 -11.69
C GLU A 90 1.60 13.95 -12.32
N CYS A 91 1.70 12.77 -11.70
CA CYS A 91 1.22 11.50 -12.21
C CYS A 91 -0.28 11.55 -12.58
N PRO A 92 -0.66 11.39 -13.86
CA PRO A 92 -2.06 11.48 -14.30
C PRO A 92 -2.99 10.42 -13.71
N PHE A 93 -2.45 9.29 -13.25
CA PHE A 93 -3.22 8.24 -12.57
C PHE A 93 -3.52 8.56 -11.10
N CYS A 94 -2.81 9.51 -10.49
CA CYS A 94 -2.87 9.75 -9.06
C CYS A 94 -3.94 10.79 -8.72
N PRO A 95 -4.92 10.49 -7.83
CA PRO A 95 -5.93 11.46 -7.41
C PRO A 95 -5.37 12.64 -6.60
N VAL A 96 -4.18 12.48 -6.04
CA VAL A 96 -3.52 13.45 -5.14
C VAL A 96 -2.22 14.00 -5.74
N ASN A 97 -2.15 14.06 -7.07
CA ASN A 97 -1.06 14.74 -7.76
C ASN A 97 -1.14 16.26 -7.51
N ARG A 98 -0.04 16.96 -7.79
CA ARG A 98 0.12 18.40 -7.52
C ARG A 98 -1.00 19.28 -8.11
N TYR A 99 -1.58 18.89 -9.24
CA TYR A 99 -2.60 19.67 -9.96
C TYR A 99 -4.03 19.26 -9.62
N ALA A 100 -4.27 18.04 -9.15
CA ALA A 100 -5.61 17.49 -8.93
C ALA A 100 -6.03 17.35 -7.46
N ASP A 101 -5.11 17.55 -6.50
CA ASP A 101 -5.42 17.34 -5.09
C ASP A 101 -6.40 18.40 -4.53
N ILE A 102 -7.66 18.00 -4.38
CA ILE A 102 -8.74 18.85 -3.84
C ILE A 102 -8.68 19.07 -2.32
N ARG A 103 -7.79 18.37 -1.61
CA ARG A 103 -7.71 18.45 -0.14
C ARG A 103 -7.08 19.78 0.27
N LYS A 104 -7.62 20.44 1.29
CA LYS A 104 -6.96 21.59 1.93
C LYS A 104 -5.60 21.18 2.49
N LEU A 105 -4.57 22.00 2.26
CA LEU A 105 -3.21 21.74 2.74
C LEU A 105 -3.21 21.55 4.26
N LYS A 106 -2.62 20.45 4.70
CA LYS A 106 -2.41 20.11 6.10
C LYS A 106 -1.05 19.44 6.26
N LYS A 107 -0.31 19.91 7.26
CA LYS A 107 0.86 19.26 7.84
C LYS A 107 0.46 18.74 9.22
N MET A 108 0.98 17.57 9.58
CA MET A 108 0.73 16.97 10.88
C MET A 108 1.42 17.80 11.97
N ASP A 109 0.68 18.03 13.06
CA ASP A 109 1.23 18.61 14.27
C ASP A 109 2.21 17.63 14.94
N GLU A 110 3.32 18.15 15.47
CA GLU A 110 4.37 17.30 16.05
C GLU A 110 3.91 16.59 17.31
N LYS A 111 3.10 17.25 18.14
CA LYS A 111 2.57 16.63 19.36
C LYS A 111 1.67 15.47 19.01
N LEU A 112 0.87 15.60 17.95
CA LEU A 112 0.06 14.51 17.43
C LEU A 112 0.93 13.36 16.90
N PHE A 113 1.98 13.66 16.12
CA PHE A 113 2.90 12.63 15.64
C PHE A 113 3.56 11.86 16.81
N PHE A 114 4.11 12.58 17.79
CA PHE A 114 4.73 11.98 18.97
C PHE A 114 3.74 11.19 19.81
N LYS A 115 2.50 11.68 19.99
CA LYS A 115 1.42 10.93 20.63
C LYS A 115 1.21 9.58 19.95
N ILE A 116 1.05 9.57 18.62
CA ILE A 116 0.82 8.33 17.86
C ILE A 116 1.99 7.36 18.03
N ILE A 117 3.22 7.84 17.88
CA ILE A 117 4.42 7.00 18.01
C ILE A 117 4.60 6.46 19.45
N ASN A 118 4.31 7.27 20.46
CA ASN A 118 4.37 6.84 21.86
C ASN A 118 3.35 5.75 22.15
N GLU A 119 2.10 5.91 21.69
CA GLU A 119 1.07 4.87 21.84
C GLU A 119 1.48 3.57 21.13
N LEU A 120 2.10 3.62 19.95
CA LEU A 120 2.65 2.42 19.30
C LEU A 120 3.78 1.77 20.11
N GLY A 121 4.64 2.58 20.74
CA GLY A 121 5.72 2.12 21.62
C GLY A 121 5.19 1.43 22.87
N GLU A 122 4.22 2.03 23.56
CA GLU A 122 3.54 1.47 24.74
C GLU A 122 2.87 0.13 24.43
N MET A 123 2.38 -0.04 23.20
CA MET A 123 1.79 -1.28 22.72
C MET A 123 2.81 -2.34 22.29
N ASN A 124 4.12 -2.05 22.36
CA ASN A 124 5.19 -2.88 21.80
C ASN A 124 4.91 -3.28 20.35
N TYR A 125 4.48 -2.32 19.53
CA TYR A 125 4.01 -2.59 18.17
C TYR A 125 5.09 -3.25 17.30
N THR A 126 4.76 -4.40 16.71
CA THR A 126 5.63 -5.21 15.84
C THR A 126 5.15 -5.24 14.38
N GLY A 127 4.08 -4.50 14.08
CA GLY A 127 3.53 -4.43 12.74
C GLY A 127 4.33 -3.50 11.83
N ARG A 128 3.73 -3.17 10.69
CA ARG A 128 4.32 -2.28 9.69
C ARG A 128 3.98 -0.83 10.03
N LEU A 129 4.99 0.04 9.97
CA LEU A 129 4.86 1.48 10.18
C LEU A 129 5.34 2.22 8.95
N ALA A 130 4.44 2.90 8.26
CA ALA A 130 4.74 3.74 7.12
C ALA A 130 4.64 5.22 7.49
N LEU A 131 5.65 6.00 7.09
CA LEU A 131 5.67 7.46 7.27
C LEU A 131 5.20 8.22 6.01
N HIS A 132 4.30 7.58 5.26
CA HIS A 132 3.67 8.09 4.06
C HIS A 132 2.26 7.48 3.95
N SER A 133 1.42 8.07 3.09
CA SER A 133 0.27 7.38 2.50
C SER A 133 -0.02 7.93 1.12
N ASN A 134 -0.70 9.07 1.03
CA ASN A 134 -1.14 9.70 -0.21
C ASN A 134 -0.39 11.04 -0.44
N ASN A 135 0.95 10.97 -0.35
CA ASN A 135 1.83 12.14 -0.35
C ASN A 135 3.26 11.83 -0.83
N GLU A 136 4.07 12.87 -0.99
CA GLU A 136 5.54 12.75 -1.01
C GLU A 136 6.06 13.09 0.41
N PRO A 137 6.60 12.12 1.17
CA PRO A 137 7.04 12.34 2.54
C PRO A 137 8.20 13.34 2.64
N LEU A 138 9.08 13.42 1.64
CA LEU A 138 10.24 14.34 1.64
C LEU A 138 9.86 15.82 1.45
N LEU A 139 8.58 16.14 1.22
CA LEU A 139 8.09 17.52 1.26
C LEU A 139 7.96 18.06 2.69
N ASP A 140 7.89 17.20 3.71
CA ASP A 140 8.02 17.65 5.09
C ASP A 140 9.49 17.60 5.50
N SER A 141 10.09 18.76 5.74
CA SER A 141 11.50 18.88 6.17
C SER A 141 11.82 18.10 7.44
N ARG A 142 10.80 17.79 8.26
CA ARG A 142 10.90 17.06 9.54
C ARG A 142 10.89 15.54 9.39
N ILE A 143 10.72 15.00 8.18
CA ILE A 143 10.52 13.56 7.97
C ILE A 143 11.67 12.70 8.53
N ILE A 144 12.91 13.20 8.48
CA ILE A 144 14.08 12.51 9.02
C ILE A 144 13.99 12.45 10.55
N ASP A 145 13.62 13.55 11.21
CA ASP A 145 13.45 13.60 12.67
C ASP A 145 12.30 12.70 13.12
N PHE A 146 11.20 12.69 12.37
CA PHE A 146 10.08 11.78 12.58
C PHE A 146 10.49 10.31 12.42
N ALA A 147 11.29 9.98 11.41
CA ALA A 147 11.82 8.63 11.23
C ALA A 147 12.76 8.22 12.37
N LYS A 148 13.60 9.14 12.84
CA LYS A 148 14.50 8.92 13.98
C LYS A 148 13.71 8.64 15.26
N TYR A 149 12.71 9.47 15.54
CA TYR A 149 11.84 9.31 16.70
C TYR A 149 11.06 7.97 16.65
N ALA A 150 10.51 7.63 15.48
CA ALA A 150 9.82 6.36 15.28
C ALA A 150 10.72 5.14 15.50
N ARG A 151 11.97 5.17 15.00
CA ARG A 151 12.93 4.09 15.21
C ARG A 151 13.31 3.92 16.68
N GLU A 152 13.45 5.02 17.42
CA GLU A 152 13.77 4.98 18.85
C GLU A 152 12.62 4.39 19.68
N LYS A 153 11.40 4.88 19.46
CA LYS A 153 10.24 4.51 20.29
C LYS A 153 9.56 3.20 19.91
N VAL A 154 9.69 2.77 18.66
CA VAL A 154 9.05 1.56 18.14
C VAL A 154 10.07 0.66 17.43
N PRO A 155 11.12 0.21 18.13
CA PRO A 155 12.28 -0.45 17.50
C PRO A 155 11.93 -1.78 16.83
N ASN A 156 10.88 -2.46 17.31
CA ASN A 156 10.42 -3.75 16.81
C ASN A 156 9.45 -3.65 15.61
N ALA A 157 9.01 -2.45 15.25
CA ALA A 157 8.17 -2.25 14.07
C ALA A 157 8.99 -2.34 12.80
N TYR A 158 8.36 -2.86 11.74
CA TYR A 158 8.91 -2.80 10.40
C TYR A 158 8.63 -1.43 9.79
N ILE A 159 9.60 -0.52 9.87
CA ILE A 159 9.47 0.87 9.42
C ILE A 159 9.86 0.96 7.95
N TYR A 160 8.95 1.44 7.11
CA TYR A 160 9.19 1.55 5.68
C TYR A 160 8.64 2.84 5.07
N MET A 161 9.15 3.19 3.89
CA MET A 161 8.76 4.42 3.19
C MET A 161 8.64 4.18 1.68
N TYR A 162 7.58 4.73 1.09
CA TYR A 162 7.50 4.96 -0.35
C TYR A 162 7.78 6.44 -0.62
N THR A 163 8.52 6.72 -1.68
CA THR A 163 8.81 8.06 -2.17
C THR A 163 8.87 8.02 -3.69
N ASN A 164 8.53 9.13 -4.35
CA ASN A 164 8.75 9.28 -5.78
C ASN A 164 10.24 9.52 -6.13
N GLY A 165 11.09 9.70 -5.13
CA GLY A 165 12.53 9.83 -5.28
C GLY A 165 13.02 11.21 -5.71
N THR A 166 12.19 12.09 -6.25
CA THR A 166 12.63 13.37 -6.85
C THR A 166 13.34 14.32 -5.88
N LEU A 167 13.03 14.23 -4.58
CA LEU A 167 13.64 15.05 -3.51
C LEU A 167 14.71 14.30 -2.69
N LEU A 168 14.96 13.03 -3.03
CA LEU A 168 15.85 12.13 -2.30
C LEU A 168 17.27 12.26 -2.85
N THR A 169 18.07 13.14 -2.25
CA THR A 169 19.51 13.21 -2.53
C THR A 169 20.23 12.02 -1.90
N LEU A 170 21.44 11.71 -2.38
CA LEU A 170 22.24 10.61 -1.84
C LEU A 170 22.52 10.77 -0.33
N ASP A 171 22.73 12.00 0.14
CA ASP A 171 22.98 12.26 1.56
C ASP A 171 21.73 12.04 2.42
N LYS A 172 20.57 12.52 1.97
CA LYS A 172 19.29 12.23 2.63
C LYS A 172 19.02 10.73 2.65
N PHE A 173 19.32 10.04 1.54
CA PHE A 173 19.17 8.59 1.44
C PHE A 173 20.02 7.85 2.47
N LYS A 174 21.31 8.18 2.59
CA LYS A 174 22.23 7.54 3.57
C LYS A 174 21.71 7.67 5.00
N ILE A 175 21.17 8.83 5.36
CA ILE A 175 20.57 9.06 6.68
C ILE A 175 19.31 8.22 6.83
N ILE A 176 18.35 8.35 5.90
CA ILE A 176 17.02 7.75 6.05
C ILE A 176 17.07 6.22 6.03
N ILE A 177 17.92 5.61 5.20
CA ILE A 177 18.01 4.14 5.09
C ILE A 177 18.61 3.48 6.33
N SER A 178 19.35 4.24 7.15
CA SER A 178 19.82 3.77 8.45
C SER A 178 18.69 3.64 9.48
N LEU A 179 17.62 4.43 9.31
CA LEU A 179 16.46 4.48 10.21
C LEU A 179 15.35 3.52 9.78
N LEU A 180 15.32 3.13 8.50
CA LEU A 180 14.27 2.30 7.90
C LEU A 180 14.72 0.84 7.73
N ASP A 181 13.73 -0.05 7.72
CA ASP A 181 13.89 -1.45 7.31
C ASP A 181 13.80 -1.59 5.79
N LYS A 182 12.97 -0.75 5.15
CA LYS A 182 12.79 -0.73 3.70
C LYS A 182 12.46 0.65 3.17
N ILE A 183 13.04 1.00 2.02
CA ILE A 183 12.62 2.12 1.21
C ILE A 183 12.28 1.64 -0.21
N ILE A 184 11.17 2.15 -0.73
CA ILE A 184 10.69 1.90 -2.07
C ILE A 184 10.68 3.23 -2.82
N ILE A 185 11.38 3.29 -3.94
CA ILE A 185 11.47 4.47 -4.79
C ILE A 185 10.66 4.20 -6.06
N ASP A 186 9.49 4.82 -6.17
CA ASP A 186 8.69 4.78 -7.40
C ASP A 186 9.18 5.87 -8.37
N ASN A 187 10.11 5.50 -9.27
CA ASN A 187 10.69 6.39 -10.27
C ASN A 187 9.80 6.42 -11.53
N TYR A 188 9.08 7.53 -11.69
CA TYR A 188 8.18 7.75 -12.82
C TYR A 188 8.88 8.46 -13.98
N ASN A 189 8.93 7.78 -15.13
CA ASN A 189 9.51 8.26 -16.39
C ASN A 189 9.00 7.31 -17.51
N ASP A 190 8.53 7.84 -18.65
CA ASP A 190 7.91 7.01 -19.70
C ASP A 190 8.92 6.21 -20.51
N GLU A 191 10.14 6.74 -20.63
CA GLU A 191 11.33 6.10 -21.18
C GLU A 191 11.89 5.02 -20.24
N LEU A 192 11.34 4.91 -19.03
CA LEU A 192 11.76 3.99 -17.96
C LEU A 192 13.20 4.23 -17.50
N GLU A 193 13.68 5.46 -17.62
CA GLU A 193 15.01 5.87 -17.17
C GLU A 193 15.00 6.31 -15.71
N MET A 194 16.07 6.01 -14.99
CA MET A 194 16.25 6.50 -13.61
C MET A 194 16.56 8.00 -13.63
N HIS A 195 15.95 8.75 -12.73
CA HIS A 195 16.39 10.11 -12.45
C HIS A 195 17.82 10.09 -11.92
N LYS A 196 18.60 11.15 -12.18
CA LYS A 196 20.03 11.19 -11.85
C LYS A 196 20.33 10.84 -10.39
N ASN A 197 19.58 11.43 -9.46
CA ASN A 197 19.74 11.16 -8.03
C ASN A 197 19.36 9.70 -7.65
N VAL A 198 18.37 9.10 -8.31
CA VAL A 198 18.00 7.69 -8.13
C VAL A 198 19.07 6.77 -8.71
N GLN A 199 19.69 7.14 -9.83
CA GLN A 199 20.83 6.44 -10.41
C GLN A 199 22.03 6.44 -9.45
N ASP A 200 22.32 7.57 -8.81
CA ASP A 200 23.40 7.67 -7.81
C ASP A 200 23.13 6.75 -6.61
N ILE A 201 21.88 6.70 -6.12
CA ILE A 201 21.45 5.78 -5.06
C ILE A 201 21.58 4.33 -5.52
N HIS A 202 21.17 3.99 -6.73
CA HIS A 202 21.28 2.65 -7.30
C HIS A 202 22.76 2.20 -7.35
N ASN A 203 23.65 3.06 -7.81
CA ASN A 203 25.10 2.79 -7.86
C ASN A 203 25.68 2.59 -6.46
N TYR A 204 25.29 3.42 -5.50
CA TYR A 204 25.69 3.26 -4.10
C TYR A 204 25.20 1.93 -3.50
N CYS A 205 23.96 1.53 -3.79
CA CYS A 205 23.40 0.25 -3.31
C CYS A 205 24.16 -0.95 -3.88
N LYS A 206 24.53 -0.93 -5.17
CA LYS A 206 25.34 -2.00 -5.79
C LYS A 206 26.67 -2.24 -5.07
N GLN A 207 27.25 -1.20 -4.48
CA GLN A 207 28.49 -1.28 -3.71
C GLN A 207 28.26 -1.73 -2.26
N ASN A 208 27.02 -1.70 -1.76
CA ASN A 208 26.67 -1.93 -0.36
C ASN A 208 25.53 -2.96 -0.22
N LYS A 209 25.86 -4.26 -0.29
CA LYS A 209 24.87 -5.38 -0.28
C LYS A 209 23.87 -5.34 0.89
N ASN A 210 24.30 -4.89 2.08
CA ASN A 210 23.40 -4.79 3.24
C ASN A 210 22.34 -3.71 3.05
N ILE A 211 22.71 -2.60 2.43
CA ILE A 211 21.79 -1.50 2.10
C ILE A 211 20.90 -1.91 0.93
N ASP A 212 21.47 -2.56 -0.09
CA ASP A 212 20.75 -3.02 -1.29
C ASP A 212 19.50 -3.84 -0.95
N ARG A 213 19.60 -4.74 0.04
CA ARG A 213 18.46 -5.56 0.53
C ARG A 213 17.28 -4.73 1.05
N LYS A 214 17.55 -3.53 1.58
CA LYS A 214 16.55 -2.61 2.11
C LYS A 214 15.92 -1.71 1.03
N VAL A 215 16.43 -1.71 -0.19
CA VAL A 215 15.98 -0.78 -1.24
C VAL A 215 15.22 -1.53 -2.32
N GLU A 216 14.19 -0.91 -2.89
CA GLU A 216 13.53 -1.35 -4.12
C GLU A 216 13.30 -0.12 -5.00
N ILE A 217 13.71 -0.18 -6.27
CA ILE A 217 13.50 0.90 -7.24
C ILE A 217 12.51 0.41 -8.29
N HIS A 218 11.35 1.05 -8.36
CA HIS A 218 10.30 0.74 -9.32
C HIS A 218 10.35 1.76 -10.46
N LEU A 219 10.85 1.31 -11.61
CA LEU A 219 10.76 2.06 -12.86
C LEU A 219 9.36 1.90 -13.45
N ARG A 220 8.63 3.00 -13.54
CA ARG A 220 7.22 3.04 -13.95
C ARG A 220 6.99 4.12 -14.99
N LYS A 221 6.12 3.84 -15.95
CA LYS A 221 5.65 4.86 -16.89
C LYS A 221 4.76 5.85 -16.15
N ILE A 222 4.97 7.14 -16.37
CA ILE A 222 4.16 8.16 -15.69
C ILE A 222 2.72 8.14 -16.23
N HIS A 223 2.53 7.78 -17.51
CA HIS A 223 1.21 7.65 -18.13
C HIS A 223 0.58 6.25 -18.01
N GLU A 224 1.07 5.39 -17.10
CA GLU A 224 0.48 4.07 -16.88
C GLU A 224 -0.95 4.15 -16.30
N VAL A 225 -1.83 3.23 -16.72
CA VAL A 225 -3.17 3.07 -16.12
C VAL A 225 -3.13 2.05 -14.98
N LEU A 226 -2.99 2.55 -13.75
CA LEU A 226 -2.80 1.74 -12.54
C LEU A 226 -4.13 1.26 -11.91
N SER A 227 -4.17 1.07 -10.58
CA SER A 227 -5.39 0.70 -9.84
C SER A 227 -6.48 1.79 -9.95
N THR A 228 -7.74 1.44 -9.70
CA THR A 228 -8.83 2.42 -9.76
C THR A 228 -8.82 3.41 -8.59
N ARG A 229 -8.07 3.12 -7.51
CA ARG A 229 -8.09 3.88 -6.25
C ARG A 229 -9.51 4.10 -5.73
N GLY A 230 -10.31 3.03 -5.69
CA GLY A 230 -11.73 3.12 -5.31
C GLY A 230 -12.59 3.91 -6.30
N GLY A 231 -12.14 3.99 -7.57
CA GLY A 231 -12.77 4.80 -8.62
C GLY A 231 -12.34 6.27 -8.64
N GLN A 232 -11.30 6.64 -7.88
CA GLN A 232 -10.80 8.02 -7.79
C GLN A 232 -9.63 8.32 -8.74
N SER A 233 -9.00 7.31 -9.33
CA SER A 233 -7.89 7.51 -10.27
C SER A 233 -8.38 8.23 -11.54
N PRO A 234 -7.80 9.40 -11.91
CA PRO A 234 -8.31 10.23 -13.02
C PRO A 234 -8.22 9.54 -14.39
N ASN A 235 -7.17 8.75 -14.63
CA ASN A 235 -6.96 8.07 -15.91
C ASN A 235 -7.50 6.62 -15.95
N ASN A 236 -8.27 6.19 -14.94
CA ASN A 236 -8.79 4.83 -14.86
C ASN A 236 -10.31 4.76 -14.63
N ASN A 237 -11.03 4.56 -15.73
CA ASN A 237 -12.48 4.50 -15.77
C ASN A 237 -13.07 3.09 -15.56
N ARG A 238 -12.28 2.10 -15.12
CA ARG A 238 -12.81 0.76 -14.87
C ARG A 238 -13.91 0.80 -13.80
N ARG A 239 -15.06 0.19 -14.09
CA ARG A 239 -16.22 0.07 -13.20
C ARG A 239 -16.62 -1.39 -13.01
N LYS A 240 -15.73 -2.17 -12.41
CA LYS A 240 -15.97 -3.58 -12.12
C LYS A 240 -15.86 -3.85 -10.62
N THR A 241 -16.91 -4.42 -10.05
CA THR A 241 -16.88 -4.85 -8.64
C THR A 241 -16.19 -6.20 -8.55
N ILE A 242 -15.19 -6.31 -7.67
CA ILE A 242 -14.57 -7.60 -7.35
C ILE A 242 -15.47 -8.33 -6.34
N LYS A 243 -15.78 -9.60 -6.63
CA LYS A 243 -16.60 -10.46 -5.78
C LYS A 243 -15.76 -11.07 -4.63
N MET A 244 -15.35 -10.23 -3.68
CA MET A 244 -14.71 -10.67 -2.43
C MET A 244 -14.77 -9.55 -1.37
N SER A 245 -14.73 -9.90 -0.10
CA SER A 245 -14.53 -8.95 1.00
C SER A 245 -13.14 -8.29 0.93
N CYS A 246 -12.94 -7.20 1.66
CA CYS A 246 -11.64 -6.53 1.72
C CYS A 246 -11.00 -6.76 3.09
N ILE A 247 -9.70 -7.09 3.14
CA ILE A 247 -8.98 -7.26 4.41
C ILE A 247 -8.47 -5.94 5.00
N LEU A 248 -8.31 -4.86 4.21
CA LEU A 248 -7.69 -3.62 4.69
C LEU A 248 -8.36 -3.04 5.94
N PRO A 249 -9.69 -2.93 6.05
CA PRO A 249 -10.33 -2.38 7.27
C PRO A 249 -10.09 -3.20 8.54
N TYR A 250 -9.57 -4.42 8.40
CA TYR A 250 -9.29 -5.36 9.49
C TYR A 250 -7.80 -5.46 9.82
N LYS A 251 -6.92 -4.80 9.04
CA LYS A 251 -5.47 -4.88 9.19
C LYS A 251 -4.73 -3.55 9.09
N GLN A 252 -5.32 -2.55 8.42
CA GLN A 252 -4.67 -1.29 8.09
C GLN A 252 -5.36 -0.11 8.78
N MET A 253 -4.55 0.76 9.37
CA MET A 253 -4.93 2.09 9.82
C MET A 253 -4.23 3.14 8.96
N VAL A 254 -4.94 4.19 8.53
CA VAL A 254 -4.36 5.29 7.73
C VAL A 254 -4.68 6.62 8.39
N VAL A 255 -3.68 7.22 9.01
CA VAL A 255 -3.77 8.49 9.74
C VAL A 255 -3.45 9.64 8.79
N ARG A 256 -4.37 10.60 8.67
CA ARG A 256 -4.20 11.82 7.90
C ARG A 256 -3.50 12.91 8.73
N PRO A 257 -2.93 13.96 8.09
CA PRO A 257 -2.23 15.01 8.83
C PRO A 257 -3.12 15.83 9.77
N ASP A 258 -4.46 15.79 9.59
CA ASP A 258 -5.41 16.43 10.51
C ASP A 258 -5.78 15.55 11.72
N GLY A 259 -5.13 14.40 11.90
CA GLY A 259 -5.37 13.43 12.97
C GLY A 259 -6.56 12.50 12.76
N LYS A 260 -7.34 12.73 11.69
CA LYS A 260 -8.45 11.85 11.33
C LYS A 260 -7.95 10.59 10.61
N ILE A 261 -8.70 9.51 10.75
CA ILE A 261 -8.38 8.22 10.13
C ILE A 261 -9.23 8.00 8.88
N SER A 262 -8.59 7.67 7.76
CA SER A 262 -9.25 7.25 6.52
C SER A 262 -9.64 5.77 6.55
N LEU A 263 -10.68 5.37 5.80
CA LEU A 263 -11.12 3.96 5.73
C LEU A 263 -10.00 2.99 5.31
N CYS A 264 -9.17 3.38 4.35
CA CYS A 264 -7.98 2.65 3.92
C CYS A 264 -7.10 3.55 3.05
N CYS A 265 -5.96 3.03 2.57
CA CYS A 265 -5.07 3.81 1.72
C CYS A 265 -5.72 4.26 0.40
N ASN A 266 -6.80 3.61 -0.08
CA ASN A 266 -7.56 4.03 -1.27
C ASN A 266 -8.56 5.16 -1.02
N ASP A 267 -8.81 5.58 0.23
CA ASP A 267 -9.63 6.75 0.53
C ASP A 267 -8.76 8.01 0.49
N ALA A 268 -8.19 8.32 -0.68
CA ALA A 268 -7.15 9.34 -0.82
C ALA A 268 -7.61 10.73 -0.37
N TYR A 269 -8.89 11.05 -0.60
CA TYR A 269 -9.53 12.30 -0.18
C TYR A 269 -10.04 12.29 1.26
N GLY A 270 -10.00 11.14 1.96
CA GLY A 270 -10.47 11.02 3.33
C GLY A 270 -11.98 11.21 3.51
N LYS A 271 -12.79 10.88 2.50
CA LYS A 271 -14.25 11.07 2.52
C LYS A 271 -14.96 10.12 3.49
N ASN A 272 -14.30 9.04 3.90
CA ASN A 272 -14.80 8.05 4.84
C ASN A 272 -13.94 8.12 6.10
N THR A 273 -14.30 9.02 7.02
CA THR A 273 -13.57 9.18 8.29
C THR A 273 -14.00 8.12 9.28
N MET A 274 -13.04 7.38 9.81
CA MET A 274 -13.28 6.30 10.78
C MET A 274 -13.19 6.77 12.24
N ALA A 275 -12.24 7.66 12.54
CA ALA A 275 -11.96 8.15 13.90
C ALA A 275 -11.13 9.44 13.86
N ASP A 276 -10.90 10.06 15.02
CA ASP A 276 -10.10 11.30 15.18
C ASP A 276 -9.15 11.20 16.38
N LEU A 277 -7.85 11.04 16.11
CA LEU A 277 -6.80 10.82 17.12
C LEU A 277 -6.44 12.06 17.93
N ASN A 278 -7.01 13.23 17.61
CA ASN A 278 -6.95 14.39 18.49
C ASN A 278 -7.81 14.23 19.74
N ARG A 279 -8.72 13.24 19.76
CA ARG A 279 -9.73 13.05 20.81
C ARG A 279 -9.72 11.66 21.43
N MET A 280 -8.96 10.73 20.87
CA MET A 280 -8.93 9.34 21.31
C MET A 280 -7.56 8.70 21.02
N THR A 281 -7.33 7.54 21.62
CA THR A 281 -6.17 6.68 21.39
C THR A 281 -6.33 5.86 20.10
N LEU A 282 -5.23 5.28 19.62
CA LEU A 282 -5.19 4.34 18.49
C LEU A 282 -6.08 3.12 18.74
N LYS A 283 -6.09 2.61 19.97
CA LYS A 283 -6.90 1.45 20.36
C LYS A 283 -8.40 1.79 20.32
N GLU A 284 -8.80 2.89 20.93
CA GLU A 284 -10.19 3.37 20.89
C GLU A 284 -10.64 3.64 19.45
N ALA A 285 -9.79 4.29 18.65
CA ALA A 285 -10.06 4.52 17.24
C ALA A 285 -10.28 3.21 16.48
N TRP A 286 -9.39 2.22 16.65
CA TRP A 286 -9.44 0.94 15.96
C TRP A 286 -10.71 0.14 16.25
N TYR A 287 -11.24 0.23 17.47
CA TYR A 287 -12.46 -0.45 17.91
C TYR A 287 -13.70 0.46 17.92
N SER A 288 -13.62 1.65 17.34
CA SER A 288 -14.76 2.58 17.26
C SER A 288 -15.95 2.01 16.48
N ALA A 289 -17.15 2.48 16.83
CA ALA A 289 -18.40 2.08 16.18
C ALA A 289 -18.40 2.33 14.66
N GLN A 290 -17.71 3.38 14.20
CA GLN A 290 -17.61 3.70 12.78
C GLN A 290 -16.73 2.69 12.02
N TYR A 291 -15.62 2.24 12.62
CA TYR A 291 -14.82 1.13 12.07
C TYR A 291 -15.62 -0.17 12.04
N GLU A 292 -16.32 -0.50 13.12
CA GLU A 292 -17.17 -1.69 13.21
C GLU A 292 -18.25 -1.68 12.12
N ARG A 293 -18.93 -0.55 11.92
CA ARG A 293 -19.90 -0.36 10.84
C ARG A 293 -19.27 -0.62 9.47
N ALA A 294 -18.12 -0.02 9.19
CA ALA A 294 -17.45 -0.20 7.90
C ALA A 294 -17.04 -1.67 7.67
N ARG A 295 -16.51 -2.34 8.70
CA ARG A 295 -16.16 -3.76 8.67
C ARG A 295 -17.38 -4.62 8.40
N LYS A 296 -18.48 -4.43 9.14
CA LYS A 296 -19.75 -5.16 8.93
C LYS A 296 -20.26 -5.04 7.49
N LEU A 297 -20.27 -3.82 6.93
CA LEU A 297 -20.69 -3.59 5.54
C LEU A 297 -19.77 -4.30 4.53
N LEU A 298 -18.46 -4.31 4.79
CA LEU A 298 -17.47 -4.95 3.91
C LEU A 298 -17.35 -6.46 4.09
N ARG A 299 -17.87 -7.01 5.20
CA ARG A 299 -17.94 -8.47 5.42
C ARG A 299 -18.79 -9.15 4.35
N SER A 300 -19.90 -8.52 3.94
CA SER A 300 -20.80 -8.99 2.88
C SER A 300 -20.32 -8.70 1.44
N GLY A 301 -19.15 -8.08 1.27
CA GLY A 301 -18.62 -7.67 -0.03
C GLY A 301 -18.50 -6.15 -0.17
N ARG A 302 -18.13 -5.68 -1.37
CA ARG A 302 -17.64 -4.30 -1.58
C ARG A 302 -18.70 -3.29 -2.01
N THR A 303 -19.94 -3.71 -2.22
CA THR A 303 -20.99 -2.87 -2.84
C THR A 303 -21.59 -1.84 -1.88
N GLN A 304 -21.55 -2.10 -0.57
CA GLN A 304 -22.24 -1.30 0.44
C GLN A 304 -21.53 0.02 0.80
N ILE A 305 -20.26 0.18 0.42
CA ILE A 305 -19.51 1.43 0.61
C ILE A 305 -19.14 1.97 -0.77
N ARG A 306 -19.54 3.22 -1.06
CA ARG A 306 -19.38 3.82 -2.40
C ARG A 306 -17.95 3.76 -2.92
N LEU A 307 -16.97 4.07 -2.06
CA LEU A 307 -15.54 4.00 -2.40
C LEU A 307 -15.10 2.58 -2.77
N CYS A 308 -15.67 1.57 -2.12
CA CYS A 308 -15.23 0.19 -2.27
C CYS A 308 -15.84 -0.49 -3.50
N LYS A 309 -17.00 -0.03 -3.97
CA LYS A 309 -17.76 -0.63 -5.09
C LYS A 309 -16.91 -0.88 -6.33
N TYR A 310 -16.04 0.06 -6.69
CA TYR A 310 -15.16 -0.05 -7.87
C TYR A 310 -13.69 -0.18 -7.53
N CYS A 311 -13.36 -0.47 -6.26
CA CYS A 311 -11.99 -0.71 -5.83
C CYS A 311 -11.47 -2.05 -6.37
N ASP A 312 -10.37 -2.01 -7.13
CA ASP A 312 -9.74 -3.18 -7.72
C ASP A 312 -8.55 -3.74 -6.91
N THR A 313 -8.28 -3.21 -5.71
CA THR A 313 -7.21 -3.68 -4.83
C THR A 313 -7.52 -5.06 -4.23
N MET A 314 -6.60 -6.01 -4.36
CA MET A 314 -6.67 -7.36 -3.77
C MET A 314 -5.51 -7.56 -2.80
N PRO A 315 -5.59 -6.99 -1.58
CA PRO A 315 -4.56 -7.14 -0.55
C PRO A 315 -4.45 -8.61 -0.10
N ASN A 316 -3.23 -9.07 0.18
CA ASN A 316 -3.01 -10.42 0.71
C ASN A 316 -3.10 -10.42 2.25
N PRO A 317 -4.03 -11.18 2.85
CA PRO A 317 -4.21 -11.21 4.31
C PRO A 317 -3.02 -11.80 5.07
N LYS A 318 -2.13 -12.57 4.43
CA LYS A 318 -0.93 -13.12 5.06
C LYS A 318 0.23 -12.13 5.15
N THR A 319 0.29 -11.17 4.23
CA THR A 319 1.42 -10.21 4.12
C THR A 319 1.07 -8.79 4.56
N TYR A 320 -0.23 -8.51 4.79
CA TYR A 320 -0.70 -7.23 5.32
C TYR A 320 -0.75 -7.22 6.84
#